data_AF-A0A7G8X1E8-F1
#
_entry.id   AF-A0A7G8X1E8-F1
#
_cell.length_a   1.000
_cell.length_b   1.000
_cell.length_c   1.000
_cell.angle_alpha   90.00
_cell.angle_beta   90.00
_cell.angle_gamma   90.00
#
_symmetry.space_group_name_H-M   'P 1'
#
loop_
_entity.id
_entity.type
_entity.pdbx_description
1 polymer ?
#
loop_
_entity_poly.entity_id
_entity_poly.type
_entity_poly.pdbx_seq_one_letter_code
_entity_poly.pdbx_strand_id
1 'polypeptide(L)'
;MNPEYYNNKNIIKYLEGNFGKVNAKSDISINNFKRSIKLKYSKERLQEIHRKITLHNLRMELSADMNMVHIILGSFLAGLITMFITYITISINQVYFMADKQLSINPIEKLTEEEKTKVLDDISGILQEGTAQLMSMGMIFILSFLIPLIITALILVFIQTKRMYTRRVFEMIIKECVEESEVVEG
;
A
#
# COMPACT_ATOMS: atom_id res chain seq x y z
N MET A 1 21.52 0.79 -33.87
CA MET A 1 21.23 1.72 -32.75
C MET A 1 19.95 1.22 -32.08
N ASN A 2 19.97 0.86 -30.79
CA ASN A 2 18.86 0.11 -30.17
C ASN A 2 17.63 1.04 -29.95
N PRO A 3 16.46 0.77 -30.56
CA PRO A 3 15.30 1.68 -30.55
C PRO A 3 14.72 1.97 -29.15
N GLU A 4 15.08 1.22 -28.12
CA GLU A 4 14.67 1.47 -26.73
C GLU A 4 15.31 2.72 -26.10
N TYR A 5 16.41 3.23 -26.65
CA TYR A 5 17.16 4.37 -26.09
C TYR A 5 16.34 5.67 -26.02
N TYR A 6 15.32 5.84 -26.88
CA TYR A 6 14.58 7.09 -27.01
C TYR A 6 13.37 7.23 -26.09
N ASN A 7 12.99 6.20 -25.34
CA ASN A 7 11.83 6.31 -24.46
C ASN A 7 12.27 6.73 -23.05
N ASN A 8 12.13 8.03 -22.74
CA ASN A 8 12.39 8.62 -21.41
C ASN A 8 11.75 7.85 -20.23
N LYS A 9 10.77 6.99 -20.51
CA LYS A 9 10.10 6.13 -19.53
C LYS A 9 10.98 5.04 -18.91
N ASN A 10 12.11 4.65 -19.52
CA ASN A 10 12.89 3.47 -19.09
C ASN A 10 14.42 3.66 -19.00
N ILE A 11 14.92 4.90 -18.88
CA ILE A 11 16.38 5.15 -18.91
C ILE A 11 17.17 4.33 -17.87
N ILE A 12 16.63 4.13 -16.66
CA ILE A 12 17.30 3.31 -15.63
C ILE A 12 17.33 1.83 -16.03
N LYS A 13 16.22 1.27 -16.52
CA LYS A 13 16.19 -0.12 -17.02
C LYS A 13 17.14 -0.32 -18.18
N TYR A 14 17.26 0.68 -19.06
CA TYR A 14 18.23 0.65 -20.15
C TYR A 14 19.67 0.58 -19.63
N LEU A 15 20.01 1.39 -18.62
CA LEU A 15 21.33 1.36 -18.00
C LEU A 15 21.59 0.01 -17.31
N GLU A 16 20.62 -0.51 -16.55
CA GLU A 16 20.72 -1.83 -15.93
C GLU A 16 20.90 -2.96 -16.95
N GLY A 17 20.20 -2.90 -18.08
CA GLY A 17 20.31 -3.91 -19.14
C GLY A 17 21.65 -3.89 -19.88
N ASN A 18 22.28 -2.71 -20.00
CA ASN A 18 23.55 -2.58 -20.73
C ASN A 18 24.79 -2.72 -19.85
N PHE A 19 24.70 -2.37 -18.56
CA PHE A 19 25.86 -2.28 -17.66
C PHE A 19 25.69 -3.09 -16.37
N GLY A 20 24.54 -3.75 -16.19
CA GLY A 20 24.22 -4.50 -14.99
C GLY A 20 23.57 -3.64 -13.90
N LYS A 21 23.03 -4.32 -12.90
CA LYS A 21 22.46 -3.66 -11.72
C LYS A 21 23.58 -3.12 -10.83
N VAL A 22 23.41 -1.89 -10.35
CA VAL A 22 24.37 -1.28 -9.42
C VAL A 22 24.00 -1.65 -7.99
N ASN A 23 24.96 -2.23 -7.27
CA ASN A 23 24.86 -2.39 -5.83
C ASN A 23 25.46 -1.16 -5.13
N ALA A 24 24.59 -0.26 -4.65
CA ALA A 24 24.99 0.97 -3.97
C ALA A 24 25.80 0.75 -2.68
N LYS A 25 25.81 -0.46 -2.11
CA LYS A 25 26.60 -0.80 -0.92
C LYS A 25 28.00 -1.30 -1.25
N SER A 26 28.35 -1.39 -2.53
CA SER A 26 29.62 -1.93 -3.00
C SER A 26 30.34 -0.92 -3.87
N ASP A 27 31.43 -0.34 -3.36
CA ASP A 27 32.26 0.59 -4.10
C ASP A 27 32.81 -0.05 -5.38
N ILE A 28 33.13 -1.35 -5.33
CA ILE A 28 33.56 -2.11 -6.52
C ILE A 28 32.45 -2.11 -7.59
N SER A 29 31.19 -2.34 -7.19
CA SER A 29 30.06 -2.32 -8.13
C SER A 29 29.86 -0.93 -8.75
N ILE A 30 29.97 0.13 -7.94
CA ILE A 30 29.84 1.51 -8.41
C ILE A 30 30.97 1.87 -9.36
N ASN A 31 32.22 1.58 -8.99
CA ASN A 31 33.40 1.91 -9.78
C ASN A 31 33.45 1.13 -11.11
N ASN A 32 33.05 -0.14 -11.10
CA ASN A 32 32.93 -0.92 -12.34
C ASN A 32 31.88 -0.31 -13.28
N PHE A 33 30.72 0.08 -12.74
CA PHE A 33 29.68 0.74 -13.54
C PHE A 33 30.18 2.08 -14.09
N LYS A 34 30.78 2.94 -13.26
CA LYS A 34 31.39 4.22 -13.67
C LYS A 34 32.39 4.03 -14.80
N ARG A 35 33.29 3.05 -14.65
CA ARG A 35 34.30 2.73 -15.67
C ARG A 35 33.65 2.30 -16.98
N SER A 36 32.70 1.36 -16.93
CA SER A 36 32.02 0.86 -18.12
C SER A 36 31.23 1.94 -18.85
N ILE A 37 30.58 2.86 -18.13
CA ILE A 37 29.77 3.89 -18.77
C ILE A 37 30.63 5.00 -19.39
N LYS A 38 31.73 5.41 -18.71
CA LYS A 38 32.69 6.38 -19.25
C LYS A 38 33.43 5.87 -20.47
N LEU A 39 33.71 4.56 -20.54
CA LEU A 39 34.31 3.95 -21.73
C LEU A 39 33.37 3.95 -22.94
N LYS A 40 32.06 3.97 -22.72
CA LYS A 40 31.06 3.84 -23.79
C LYS A 40 30.48 5.17 -24.26
N TYR A 41 30.44 6.20 -23.42
CA TYR A 41 29.77 7.46 -23.73
C TYR A 41 30.67 8.68 -23.54
N SER A 42 30.55 9.65 -24.47
CA SER A 42 31.18 10.96 -24.33
C SER A 42 30.55 11.79 -23.21
N LYS A 43 31.23 12.87 -22.82
CA LYS A 43 30.76 13.83 -21.82
C LYS A 43 29.39 14.41 -22.16
N GLU A 44 29.16 14.86 -23.40
CA GLU A 44 27.84 15.42 -23.77
C GLU A 44 26.74 14.36 -23.66
N ARG A 45 27.08 13.11 -23.99
CA ARG A 45 26.13 12.00 -23.91
C ARG A 45 25.82 11.64 -22.46
N LEU A 46 26.80 11.69 -21.56
CA LEU A 46 26.59 11.52 -20.12
C LEU A 46 25.71 12.64 -19.54
N GLN A 47 25.90 13.90 -19.96
CA GLN A 47 25.03 15.02 -19.58
C GLN A 47 23.59 14.81 -20.07
N GLU A 48 23.40 14.31 -21.29
CA GLU A 48 22.06 14.00 -21.80
C GLU A 48 21.39 12.87 -20.99
N ILE A 49 22.14 11.83 -20.64
CA ILE A 49 21.66 10.73 -19.79
C ILE A 49 21.28 11.27 -18.40
N HIS A 50 22.11 12.12 -17.79
CA HIS A 50 21.82 12.77 -16.52
C HIS A 50 20.50 13.53 -16.57
N ARG A 51 20.33 14.42 -17.56
CA ARG A 51 19.09 15.19 -17.76
C ARG A 51 17.87 14.28 -17.91
N LYS A 52 18.01 13.17 -18.64
CA LYS A 52 16.92 12.18 -18.82
C LYS A 52 16.55 11.48 -17.52
N ILE A 53 17.53 11.14 -16.68
CA ILE A 53 17.29 10.55 -15.35
C ILE A 53 16.57 11.56 -14.45
N THR A 54 17.04 12.81 -14.37
CA THR A 54 16.40 13.85 -13.55
C THR A 54 14.95 14.10 -13.98
N LEU A 55 14.68 14.22 -15.28
CA LEU A 55 13.32 14.35 -15.80
C LEU A 55 12.44 13.13 -15.52
N HIS A 56 13.01 11.92 -15.59
CA HIS A 56 12.31 10.70 -15.22
C HIS A 56 11.94 10.70 -13.73
N ASN A 57 12.87 11.08 -12.85
CA ASN A 57 12.66 11.15 -11.41
C ASN A 57 11.56 12.16 -11.06
N LEU A 58 11.61 13.37 -11.62
CA LEU A 58 10.58 14.40 -11.43
C LEU A 58 9.18 13.93 -11.88
N ARG A 59 9.09 13.27 -13.05
CA ARG A 59 7.81 12.73 -13.55
C ARG A 59 7.24 11.65 -12.63
N MET A 60 8.10 10.77 -12.13
CA MET A 60 7.66 9.68 -11.24
C MET A 60 7.27 10.18 -9.84
N GLU A 61 7.90 11.24 -9.34
CA GLU A 61 7.46 11.94 -8.12
C GLU A 61 6.06 12.55 -8.30
N LEU A 62 5.74 13.06 -9.49
CA LEU A 62 4.44 13.69 -9.75
C LEU A 62 3.28 12.74 -10.08
N SER A 63 3.49 11.63 -10.81
CA SER A 63 2.39 11.18 -11.70
C SER A 63 1.86 9.73 -11.60
N ALA A 64 2.40 8.80 -10.81
CA ALA A 64 1.90 7.41 -10.91
C ALA A 64 2.04 6.52 -9.67
N ASP A 65 3.17 6.57 -8.96
CA ASP A 65 3.42 5.62 -7.87
C ASP A 65 2.49 5.86 -6.66
N MET A 66 2.07 7.10 -6.40
CA MET A 66 1.12 7.43 -5.32
C MET A 66 -0.32 7.07 -5.68
N ASN A 67 -0.73 7.25 -6.94
CA ASN A 67 -2.11 7.02 -7.36
C ASN A 67 -2.48 5.53 -7.27
N MET A 68 -1.56 4.63 -7.61
CA MET A 68 -1.75 3.19 -7.44
C MET A 68 -1.89 2.79 -5.97
N VAL A 69 -1.11 3.41 -5.07
CA VAL A 69 -1.22 3.18 -3.62
C VAL A 69 -2.57 3.67 -3.10
N HIS A 70 -3.03 4.84 -3.54
CA HIS A 70 -4.36 5.36 -3.19
C HIS A 70 -5.49 4.47 -3.69
N ILE A 71 -5.39 3.91 -4.91
CA ILE A 71 -6.40 2.97 -5.44
C ILE A 71 -6.44 1.68 -4.61
N ILE A 72 -5.28 1.11 -4.27
CA ILE A 72 -5.21 -0.12 -3.48
C ILE A 72 -5.77 0.11 -2.07
N LEU A 73 -5.33 1.17 -1.38
CA LEU A 73 -5.80 1.50 -0.03
C LEU A 73 -7.28 1.88 -0.03
N GLY A 74 -7.73 2.66 -1.01
CA GLY A 74 -9.13 3.06 -1.16
C GLY A 74 -10.06 1.87 -1.42
N SER A 75 -9.64 0.92 -2.27
CA SER A 75 -10.40 -0.32 -2.51
C SER A 75 -10.49 -1.18 -1.24
N PHE A 76 -9.38 -1.28 -0.49
CA PHE A 76 -9.36 -1.98 0.80
C PHE A 76 -10.30 -1.34 1.82
N LEU A 77 -10.27 0.00 1.93
CA LEU A 77 -11.13 0.75 2.84
C LEU A 77 -12.62 0.61 2.47
N ALA A 78 -12.95 0.67 1.19
CA ALA A 78 -14.31 0.45 0.71
C ALA A 78 -14.82 -0.98 1.03
N GLY A 79 -13.96 -1.99 0.84
CA GLY A 79 -14.27 -3.37 1.21
C GLY A 79 -14.52 -3.53 2.71
N LEU A 80 -13.68 -2.90 3.53
CA LEU A 80 -13.81 -2.87 5.00
C LEU A 80 -15.16 -2.27 5.45
N ILE A 81 -15.50 -1.09 4.93
CA ILE A 81 -16.76 -0.42 5.26
C ILE A 81 -17.96 -1.29 4.84
N THR A 82 -17.90 -1.89 3.65
CA THR A 82 -19.00 -2.73 3.13
C THR A 82 -19.20 -3.98 3.99
N MET A 83 -18.13 -4.68 4.35
CA MET A 83 -18.23 -5.83 5.24
C MET A 83 -18.73 -5.44 6.64
N PHE A 84 -18.27 -4.30 7.17
CA PHE A 84 -18.71 -3.81 8.48
C PHE A 84 -20.20 -3.51 8.51
N ILE A 85 -20.72 -2.82 7.50
CA ILE A 85 -22.17 -2.55 7.34
C ILE A 85 -22.96 -3.86 7.21
N THR A 86 -22.45 -4.80 6.41
CA THR A 86 -23.09 -6.11 6.20
C THR A 86 -23.18 -6.90 7.51
N TYR A 87 -22.10 -6.91 8.28
CA TYR A 87 -22.04 -7.56 9.59
C TYR A 87 -23.05 -6.97 10.57
N ILE A 88 -23.06 -5.64 10.74
CA ILE A 88 -24.04 -4.96 11.60
C ILE A 88 -25.47 -5.32 11.19
N THR A 89 -25.75 -5.32 9.89
CA THR A 89 -27.07 -5.65 9.36
C THR A 89 -27.49 -7.07 9.71
N ILE A 90 -26.60 -8.06 9.53
CA ILE A 90 -26.87 -9.47 9.87
C ILE A 90 -27.11 -9.63 11.37
N SER A 91 -26.25 -9.03 12.20
CA SER A 91 -26.32 -9.17 13.65
C SER A 91 -27.57 -8.51 14.24
N ILE A 92 -27.99 -7.34 13.75
CA ILE A 92 -29.26 -6.71 14.15
C ILE A 92 -30.43 -7.62 13.79
N ASN A 93 -30.44 -8.19 12.59
CA ASN A 93 -31.50 -9.12 12.16
C ASN A 93 -31.55 -10.38 13.01
N GLN A 94 -30.40 -10.92 13.44
CA GLN A 94 -30.36 -12.08 14.34
C GLN A 94 -30.93 -11.75 15.72
N VAL A 95 -30.55 -10.62 16.31
CA VAL A 95 -31.08 -10.17 17.61
C VAL A 95 -32.60 -9.98 17.53
N TYR A 96 -33.08 -9.34 16.46
CA TYR A 96 -34.51 -9.17 16.22
C TYR A 96 -35.24 -10.51 16.11
N PHE A 97 -34.70 -11.46 15.35
CA PHE A 97 -35.27 -12.79 15.20
C PHE A 97 -35.33 -13.58 16.51
N MET A 98 -34.30 -13.46 17.36
CA MET A 98 -34.29 -14.10 18.68
C MET A 98 -35.34 -13.50 19.62
N ALA A 99 -35.46 -12.17 19.63
CA ALA A 99 -36.48 -11.48 20.42
C ALA A 99 -37.91 -11.85 19.95
N ASP A 100 -38.15 -11.87 18.64
CA ASP A 100 -39.45 -12.22 18.06
C ASP A 100 -39.85 -13.68 18.32
N LYS A 101 -38.88 -14.60 18.29
CA LYS A 101 -39.08 -16.00 18.67
C LYS A 101 -39.47 -16.13 20.14
N GLN A 102 -38.83 -15.38 21.04
CA GLN A 102 -39.15 -15.38 22.47
C GLN A 102 -40.58 -14.90 22.72
N LEU A 103 -41.00 -13.82 22.04
CA LEU A 103 -42.35 -13.26 22.09
C LEU A 103 -43.41 -14.19 21.48
N SER A 104 -43.05 -14.95 20.44
CA SER A 104 -43.95 -15.92 19.81
C SER A 104 -44.21 -17.15 20.69
N ILE A 105 -43.22 -17.57 21.47
CA ILE A 105 -43.34 -18.70 22.41
C ILE A 105 -44.14 -18.29 23.65
N ASN A 106 -43.94 -17.06 24.14
CA ASN A 106 -44.58 -16.50 25.33
C ASN A 106 -45.32 -15.19 25.00
N PRO A 107 -46.52 -15.25 24.39
CA PRO A 107 -47.25 -14.05 24.03
C PRO A 107 -47.63 -13.25 25.28
N ILE A 108 -47.13 -12.01 25.37
CA ILE A 108 -47.26 -11.10 26.52
C ILE A 108 -48.72 -10.91 26.97
N GLU A 109 -49.66 -10.97 26.03
CA GLU A 109 -51.11 -10.79 26.28
C GLU A 109 -51.73 -11.89 27.16
N LYS A 110 -51.07 -13.05 27.30
CA LYS A 110 -51.60 -14.21 28.07
C LYS A 110 -50.93 -14.43 29.43
N LEU A 111 -49.99 -13.55 29.80
CA LEU A 111 -49.13 -13.72 30.97
C LEU A 111 -49.56 -12.82 32.13
N THR A 112 -49.32 -13.27 33.36
CA THR A 112 -49.47 -12.45 34.57
C THR A 112 -48.40 -11.35 34.63
N GLU A 113 -48.60 -10.29 35.42
CA GLU A 113 -47.64 -9.17 35.52
C GLU A 113 -46.24 -9.64 35.96
N GLU A 114 -46.14 -10.61 36.86
CA GLU A 114 -44.84 -11.21 37.26
C GLU A 114 -44.16 -11.97 36.11
N GLU A 115 -44.93 -12.71 35.31
CA GLU A 115 -44.41 -13.43 34.14
C GLU A 115 -44.03 -12.47 32.99
N LYS A 116 -44.78 -11.39 32.78
CA LYS A 116 -44.42 -10.32 31.83
C LYS A 116 -43.08 -9.68 32.20
N THR A 117 -42.89 -9.39 33.48
CA THR A 117 -41.63 -8.79 33.98
C THR A 117 -40.45 -9.73 33.72
N LYS A 118 -40.65 -11.04 33.92
CA LYS A 118 -39.63 -12.07 33.64
C LYS A 118 -39.30 -12.20 32.14
N VAL A 119 -40.31 -12.15 31.26
CA VAL A 119 -40.10 -12.17 29.80
C VAL A 119 -39.40 -10.91 29.30
N LEU A 120 -39.72 -9.74 29.88
CA LEU A 120 -39.02 -8.49 29.59
C LEU A 120 -37.56 -8.52 30.02
N ASP A 121 -37.26 -9.08 31.19
CA ASP A 121 -35.89 -9.27 31.66
C ASP A 121 -35.11 -10.23 30.73
N ASP A 122 -35.71 -11.34 30.30
CA ASP A 122 -35.11 -12.28 29.35
C ASP A 122 -34.79 -11.61 28.00
N ILE A 123 -35.72 -10.80 27.46
CA ILE A 123 -35.50 -10.03 26.22
C ILE A 123 -34.39 -9.00 26.40
N SER A 124 -34.35 -8.32 27.56
CA SER A 124 -33.30 -7.36 27.88
C SER A 124 -31.92 -8.03 27.96
N GLY A 125 -31.86 -9.25 28.50
CA GLY A 125 -30.64 -10.08 28.55
C GLY A 125 -30.16 -10.47 27.15
N ILE A 126 -31.08 -10.91 26.28
CA ILE A 126 -30.78 -11.23 24.86
C ILE A 126 -30.25 -9.99 24.13
N LEU A 127 -30.84 -8.82 24.36
CA LEU A 127 -30.37 -7.56 23.78
C LEU A 127 -28.96 -7.20 24.26
N GLN A 128 -28.70 -7.32 25.57
CA GLN A 128 -27.38 -7.05 26.14
C GLN A 128 -26.32 -8.01 25.61
N GLU A 129 -26.58 -9.31 25.61
CA GLU A 129 -25.65 -10.32 25.07
C GLU A 129 -25.41 -10.11 23.57
N GLY A 130 -26.47 -9.81 22.81
CA GLY A 130 -26.38 -9.47 21.39
C GLY A 130 -25.49 -8.26 21.13
N THR A 131 -25.63 -7.19 21.93
CA THR A 131 -24.76 -5.99 21.82
C THR A 131 -23.31 -6.26 22.25
N ALA A 132 -23.07 -7.08 23.27
CA ALA A 132 -21.73 -7.45 23.72
C ALA A 132 -21.00 -8.33 22.68
N GLN A 133 -21.72 -9.27 22.04
CA GLN A 133 -21.18 -10.06 20.95
C GLN A 133 -20.86 -9.19 19.73
N LEU A 134 -21.75 -8.27 19.37
CA LEU A 134 -21.53 -7.27 18.32
C LEU A 134 -20.25 -6.46 18.54
N MET A 135 -20.06 -5.94 19.76
CA MET A 135 -18.86 -5.18 20.10
C MET A 135 -17.58 -6.03 20.09
N SER A 136 -17.62 -7.22 20.68
CA SER A 136 -16.43 -8.08 20.78
C SER A 136 -15.98 -8.62 19.42
N MET A 137 -16.91 -9.12 18.59
CA MET A 137 -16.61 -9.52 17.22
C MET A 137 -16.23 -8.35 16.33
N GLY A 138 -16.86 -7.17 16.51
CA GLY A 138 -16.48 -5.95 15.79
C GLY A 138 -15.03 -5.55 16.06
N MET A 139 -14.56 -5.63 17.31
CA MET A 139 -13.16 -5.38 17.64
C MET A 139 -12.21 -6.41 17.02
N ILE A 140 -12.55 -7.70 17.06
CA ILE A 140 -11.76 -8.76 16.41
C ILE A 140 -11.71 -8.54 14.90
N PHE A 141 -12.81 -8.09 14.29
CA PHE A 141 -12.89 -7.77 12.88
C PHE A 141 -11.96 -6.59 12.54
N ILE A 142 -12.02 -5.50 13.31
CA ILE A 142 -11.11 -4.36 13.11
C ILE A 142 -9.65 -4.81 13.23
N LEU A 143 -9.30 -5.57 14.28
CA LEU A 143 -7.93 -6.06 14.49
C LEU A 143 -7.45 -6.98 13.37
N SER A 144 -8.30 -7.91 12.92
CA SER A 144 -7.96 -8.87 11.87
C SER A 144 -7.75 -8.23 10.50
N PHE A 145 -8.37 -7.07 10.23
CA PHE A 145 -8.16 -6.30 9.01
C PHE A 145 -7.08 -5.21 9.13
N LEU A 146 -6.89 -4.64 10.31
CA LEU A 146 -5.86 -3.62 10.55
C LEU A 146 -4.46 -4.19 10.33
N ILE A 147 -4.21 -5.43 10.77
CA ILE A 147 -2.90 -6.08 10.65
C ILE A 147 -2.50 -6.25 9.16
N PRO A 148 -3.29 -6.89 8.28
CA PRO A 148 -3.01 -6.95 6.84
C PRO A 148 -2.85 -5.57 6.20
N LEU A 149 -3.65 -4.58 6.62
CA LEU A 149 -3.58 -3.21 6.09
C LEU A 149 -2.22 -2.57 6.41
N ILE A 150 -1.78 -2.66 7.67
CA ILE A 150 -0.46 -2.14 8.09
C ILE A 150 0.66 -2.87 7.35
N ILE A 151 0.61 -4.19 7.26
CA ILE A 151 1.61 -4.99 6.54
C ILE A 151 1.67 -4.56 5.08
N THR A 152 0.52 -4.41 4.41
CA THR A 152 0.44 -3.98 3.01
C THR A 152 1.01 -2.58 2.83
N ALA A 153 0.66 -1.65 3.71
CA ALA A 153 1.19 -0.30 3.68
C ALA A 153 2.73 -0.29 3.86
N LEU A 154 3.26 -1.07 4.80
CA LEU A 154 4.71 -1.21 5.02
C LEU A 154 5.42 -1.79 3.80
N ILE A 155 4.85 -2.81 3.16
CA ILE A 155 5.40 -3.40 1.93
C ILE A 155 5.43 -2.35 0.81
N LEU A 156 4.35 -1.59 0.63
CA LEU A 156 4.27 -0.54 -0.39
C LEU A 156 5.30 0.57 -0.14
N VAL A 157 5.41 1.06 1.11
CA VAL A 157 6.41 2.06 1.51
C VAL A 157 7.82 1.54 1.28
N PHE A 158 8.10 0.28 1.64
CA PHE A 158 9.41 -0.34 1.42
C PHE A 158 9.76 -0.43 -0.07
N ILE A 159 8.82 -0.89 -0.91
CA ILE A 159 9.02 -0.97 -2.37
C ILE A 159 9.26 0.43 -2.96
N GLN A 160 8.46 1.43 -2.57
CA GLN A 160 8.62 2.79 -3.05
C GLN A 160 9.96 3.39 -2.61
N THR A 161 10.32 3.25 -1.34
CA THR A 161 11.60 3.73 -0.79
C THR A 161 12.77 3.08 -1.51
N LYS A 162 12.73 1.76 -1.72
CA LYS A 162 13.76 1.04 -2.47
C LYS A 162 13.89 1.55 -3.91
N ARG A 163 12.77 1.75 -4.60
CA ARG A 163 12.75 2.30 -5.97
C ARG A 163 13.33 3.72 -6.01
N MET A 164 12.92 4.58 -5.09
CA MET A 164 13.42 5.95 -4.98
C MET A 164 14.93 5.96 -4.72
N TYR A 165 15.40 5.12 -3.80
CA TYR A 165 16.83 4.98 -3.50
C TYR A 165 17.63 4.56 -4.72
N THR A 166 17.21 3.51 -5.44
CA THR A 166 17.89 3.08 -6.68
C THR A 166 17.94 4.20 -7.72
N ARG A 167 16.84 4.93 -7.92
CA ARG A 167 16.78 6.07 -8.86
C ARG A 167 17.81 7.15 -8.52
N ARG A 168 17.90 7.53 -7.24
CA ARG A 168 18.86 8.55 -6.75
C ARG A 168 20.31 8.09 -6.88
N VAL A 169 20.59 6.81 -6.62
CA VAL A 169 21.94 6.24 -6.79
C VAL A 169 22.39 6.34 -8.25
N PHE A 170 21.53 5.98 -9.21
CA PHE A 170 21.86 6.13 -10.63
C PHE A 170 22.09 7.61 -11.00
N GLU A 171 21.24 8.52 -10.54
CA GLU A 171 21.41 9.96 -10.79
C GLU A 171 22.76 10.47 -10.26
N MET A 172 23.10 10.12 -9.02
CA MET A 172 24.35 10.49 -8.37
C MET A 172 25.58 9.96 -9.12
N ILE A 173 25.61 8.66 -9.45
CA ILE A 173 26.74 8.04 -10.15
C ILE A 173 26.97 8.68 -11.52
N ILE A 174 25.89 8.99 -12.25
CA ILE A 174 26.00 9.62 -13.56
C ILE A 174 26.48 11.06 -13.41
N LYS A 175 26.00 11.79 -12.41
CA LYS A 175 26.48 13.14 -12.09
C LYS A 175 27.98 13.15 -11.79
N GLU A 176 28.44 12.25 -10.92
CA GLU A 176 29.87 12.07 -10.63
C GLU A 176 30.68 11.74 -11.88
N CYS A 177 30.14 10.90 -12.79
CA CYS A 177 30.82 10.62 -14.06
C CYS A 177 30.98 11.86 -14.94
N VAL A 178 30.01 12.78 -14.94
CA VAL A 178 30.09 14.04 -15.69
C VAL A 178 31.13 14.97 -15.08
N GLU A 179 31.11 15.14 -13.75
CA GLU A 179 32.03 16.02 -13.02
C GLU A 179 33.49 15.52 -13.12
N GLU A 180 33.73 14.23 -12.95
CA GLU A 180 35.07 13.64 -13.10
C GLU A 180 35.60 13.73 -14.54
N SER A 181 34.73 13.92 -15.54
CA SER A 181 35.13 14.19 -16.92
C SER A 181 35.46 15.67 -17.18
N GLU A 182 35.13 16.59 -16.28
CA GLU A 182 35.54 18.01 -16.34
C GLU A 182 36.97 18.22 -15.84
N VAL A 183 37.43 17.42 -14.87
CA VAL A 183 38.75 17.56 -14.24
C VAL A 183 39.90 17.12 -15.15
N VAL A 184 39.63 16.33 -16.20
CA VAL A 184 40.66 15.81 -17.12
C VAL A 184 40.95 16.76 -18.29
N GLU A 185 40.13 17.78 -18.51
CA GLU A 185 40.26 18.75 -19.62
C GLU A 185 40.93 20.08 -19.20
N GLY A 186 41.46 20.19 -17.97
CA GLY A 186 42.21 21.36 -17.46
C GLY A 186 43.67 21.05 -17.23
#